data_AF-A0A8E5U473-F1
#
_entry.id   AF-A0A8E5U473-F1
#
_cell.length_a   1.000
_cell.length_b   1.000
_cell.length_c   1.000
_cell.angle_alpha   90.00
_cell.angle_beta   90.00
_cell.angle_gamma   90.00
#
_symmetry.space_group_name_H-M   'P 1'
#
loop_
_entity.id
_entity.type
_entity.pdbx_description
1 polymer ?
#
loop_
_entity_poly.entity_id
_entity_poly.type
_entity_poly.pdbx_seq_one_letter_code
_entity_poly.pdbx_strand_id
1 'polypeptide(L)'
;MVDKRESYTKEDLLASGRGELFGAKGPQLPAPNMLMMDRVVKMTETGGNFDKGYVEAELDINPDLWFFGCHFIGDPVMPGCLGLDAMWQLVGFYLGWLGGEGKGRALGVGEVKFTGQVLPTARKVTYRIHFKRIVNRRLIMGLADGEVLVDGRLIYTAHDLKVGLFQDTSAF
;
A
#
# COMPACT_ATOMS: atom_id res chain seq x y z
N MET A 1 -19.52 7.57 8.92
CA MET A 1 -18.23 7.62 9.63
C MET A 1 -17.61 6.24 9.48
N VAL A 2 -16.36 6.13 9.03
CA VAL A 2 -15.69 4.83 8.87
C VAL A 2 -15.43 4.25 10.26
N ASP A 3 -15.79 2.99 10.48
CA ASP A 3 -15.44 2.26 11.71
C ASP A 3 -13.95 1.89 11.65
N LYS A 4 -13.13 2.68 12.34
CA LYS A 4 -11.66 2.58 12.29
C LYS A 4 -11.20 1.39 13.12
N ARG A 5 -10.62 0.41 12.44
CA ARG A 5 -9.91 -0.71 13.08
C ARG A 5 -8.40 -0.51 12.95
N GLU A 6 -7.65 -1.04 13.90
CA GLU A 6 -6.18 -0.99 13.89
C GLU A 6 -5.59 -2.02 12.91
N SER A 7 -6.31 -3.10 12.61
CA SER A 7 -5.88 -4.16 11.69
C SER A 7 -7.01 -4.61 10.77
N TYR A 8 -6.63 -5.15 9.61
CA TYR A 8 -7.53 -5.62 8.57
C TYR A 8 -7.03 -6.94 7.99
N THR A 9 -7.92 -7.91 7.86
CA THR A 9 -7.67 -9.25 7.33
C THR A 9 -7.71 -9.28 5.80
N LYS A 10 -7.31 -10.40 5.18
CA LYS A 10 -7.41 -10.56 3.72
C LYS A 10 -8.82 -10.31 3.19
N GLU A 11 -9.83 -10.83 3.88
CA GLU A 11 -11.24 -10.66 3.48
C GLU A 11 -11.68 -9.20 3.55
N ASP A 12 -11.20 -8.44 4.54
CA ASP A 12 -11.45 -7.00 4.61
C ASP A 12 -10.79 -6.26 3.42
N LEU A 13 -9.59 -6.65 3.02
CA LEU A 13 -8.89 -6.05 1.87
C LEU A 13 -9.57 -6.41 0.55
N LEU A 14 -10.10 -7.64 0.41
CA LEU A 14 -10.90 -8.03 -0.74
C LEU A 14 -12.23 -7.24 -0.77
N ALA A 15 -12.88 -7.03 0.37
CA ALA A 15 -14.06 -6.17 0.49
C ALA A 15 -13.74 -4.71 0.12
N SER A 16 -12.56 -4.21 0.48
CA SER A 16 -12.07 -2.90 0.02
C SER A 16 -11.96 -2.86 -1.50
N GLY A 17 -11.42 -3.90 -2.14
CA GLY A 17 -11.36 -4.01 -3.59
C GLY A 17 -12.72 -3.94 -4.28
N ARG A 18 -13.78 -4.43 -3.61
CA ARG A 18 -15.17 -4.38 -4.08
C ARG A 18 -15.91 -3.08 -3.73
N GLY A 19 -15.28 -2.16 -2.99
CA GLY A 19 -15.92 -0.91 -2.54
C GLY A 19 -16.89 -1.09 -1.37
N GLU A 20 -16.82 -2.23 -0.68
CA GLU A 20 -17.71 -2.57 0.44
C GLU A 20 -17.19 -2.01 1.77
N LEU A 21 -15.86 -1.90 1.93
CA LEU A 21 -15.24 -1.55 3.21
C LEU A 21 -15.41 -0.07 3.59
N PHE A 22 -15.12 0.85 2.66
CA PHE A 22 -15.27 2.30 2.87
C PHE A 22 -16.54 2.86 2.21
N GLY A 23 -17.40 1.98 1.69
CA GLY A 23 -18.62 2.31 0.95
C GLY A 23 -18.36 2.92 -0.43
N ALA A 24 -19.45 3.19 -1.16
CA ALA A 24 -19.43 3.61 -2.56
C ALA A 24 -18.68 4.93 -2.86
N LYS A 25 -18.45 5.76 -1.83
CA LYS A 25 -17.72 7.03 -1.95
C LYS A 25 -16.27 6.94 -1.50
N GLY A 26 -15.88 5.87 -0.80
CA GLY A 26 -14.51 5.68 -0.34
C GLY A 26 -13.59 5.14 -1.45
N PRO A 27 -12.27 5.18 -1.24
CA PRO A 27 -11.33 4.57 -2.16
C PRO A 27 -11.42 3.04 -2.10
N GLN A 28 -11.04 2.41 -3.21
CA GLN A 28 -10.90 0.96 -3.31
C GLN A 28 -9.42 0.60 -3.40
N LEU A 29 -9.03 -0.53 -2.80
CA LEU A 29 -7.79 -1.21 -3.16
C LEU A 29 -7.93 -1.86 -4.56
N PRO A 30 -6.83 -2.19 -5.23
CA PRO A 30 -6.88 -3.11 -6.36
C PRO A 30 -7.41 -4.49 -5.91
N ALA A 31 -8.07 -5.19 -6.82
CA ALA A 31 -8.38 -6.61 -6.63
C ALA A 31 -7.18 -7.49 -7.03
N PRO A 32 -7.15 -8.79 -6.64
CA PRO A 32 -6.22 -9.74 -7.25
C PRO A 32 -6.33 -9.72 -8.79
N ASN A 33 -5.23 -9.77 -9.53
CA ASN A 33 -3.85 -10.07 -9.11
C ASN A 33 -2.98 -8.85 -8.75
N MET A 34 -3.56 -7.65 -8.67
CA MET A 34 -2.83 -6.41 -8.37
C MET A 34 -2.82 -6.04 -6.88
N LEU A 35 -3.65 -6.69 -6.05
CA LEU A 35 -3.62 -6.50 -4.59
C LEU A 35 -2.30 -7.07 -4.02
N MET A 36 -1.43 -6.20 -3.50
CA MET A 36 -0.06 -6.56 -3.09
C MET A 36 0.12 -6.71 -1.57
N MET A 37 -0.93 -7.14 -0.89
CA MET A 37 -0.90 -7.42 0.55
C MET A 37 -1.99 -8.40 0.95
N ASP A 38 -1.73 -9.14 2.01
CA ASP A 38 -2.66 -10.08 2.62
C ASP A 38 -3.32 -9.52 3.87
N ARG A 39 -2.68 -8.60 4.56
CA ARG A 39 -3.21 -8.01 5.79
C ARG A 39 -2.55 -6.67 6.11
N VAL A 40 -3.31 -5.83 6.80
CA VAL A 40 -2.78 -4.67 7.54
C VAL A 40 -2.72 -5.08 9.00
N VAL A 41 -1.52 -5.16 9.57
CA VAL A 41 -1.33 -5.61 10.96
C VAL A 41 -1.43 -4.47 11.97
N LYS A 42 -1.15 -3.24 11.52
CA LYS A 42 -1.25 -2.05 12.37
C LYS A 42 -1.53 -0.81 11.55
N MET A 43 -2.42 0.05 12.06
CA MET A 43 -2.70 1.36 11.51
C MET A 43 -3.06 2.34 12.63
N THR A 44 -2.32 3.45 12.70
CA THR A 44 -2.47 4.47 13.74
C THR A 44 -2.42 5.87 13.16
N GLU A 45 -3.16 6.81 13.77
CA GLU A 45 -3.16 8.24 13.36
C GLU A 45 -1.91 9.00 13.81
N THR A 46 -1.28 8.53 14.88
CA THR A 46 -0.04 9.03 15.45
C THR A 46 1.06 7.97 15.35
N GLY A 47 2.30 8.33 15.71
CA GLY A 47 3.46 7.48 15.55
C GLY A 47 4.04 7.50 14.13
N GLY A 48 4.93 6.54 13.86
CA GLY A 48 5.81 6.56 12.70
C GLY A 48 6.91 7.61 12.83
N ASN A 49 7.78 7.73 11.82
CA ASN A 49 8.98 8.56 11.89
C ASN A 49 8.69 10.07 12.04
N PHE A 50 7.46 10.50 11.78
CA PHE A 50 7.05 11.91 11.79
C PHE A 50 5.88 12.20 12.75
N ASP A 51 5.45 11.21 13.54
CA ASP A 51 4.32 11.29 14.49
C ASP A 51 3.00 11.78 13.86
N LYS A 52 2.74 11.39 12.60
CA LYS A 52 1.57 11.82 11.81
C LYS A 52 0.81 10.66 11.18
N GLY A 53 1.11 9.46 11.63
CA GLY A 53 0.45 8.24 11.21
C GLY A 53 1.42 7.19 10.74
N TYR A 54 1.00 5.94 10.94
CA TYR A 54 1.80 4.78 10.64
C TYR A 54 0.92 3.62 10.16
N VAL A 55 1.43 2.88 9.19
CA VAL A 55 0.81 1.63 8.72
C VAL A 55 1.88 0.55 8.59
N GLU A 56 1.60 -0.64 9.11
CA GLU A 56 2.36 -1.85 8.84
C GLU A 56 1.44 -2.91 8.20
N ALA A 57 1.90 -3.50 7.11
CA ALA A 57 1.16 -4.50 6.34
C ALA A 57 2.09 -5.62 5.87
N GLU A 58 1.51 -6.74 5.47
CA GLU A 58 2.25 -7.95 5.11
C GLU A 58 1.70 -8.60 3.84
N LEU A 59 2.59 -9.24 3.08
CA LEU A 59 2.29 -10.14 1.97
C LEU A 59 3.04 -11.46 2.23
N ASP A 60 2.31 -12.57 2.25
CA ASP A 60 2.89 -13.90 2.35
C ASP A 60 3.48 -14.31 1.00
N ILE A 61 4.71 -14.83 1.03
CA ILE A 61 5.41 -15.26 -0.16
C ILE A 61 5.35 -16.78 -0.27
N ASN A 62 5.01 -17.25 -1.46
CA ASN A 62 5.11 -18.65 -1.85
C ASN A 62 5.56 -18.73 -3.32
N PRO A 63 6.18 -19.84 -3.75
CA PRO A 63 6.69 -20.00 -5.11
C PRO A 63 5.64 -19.89 -6.21
N ASP A 64 4.36 -20.10 -5.88
CA ASP A 64 3.25 -20.16 -6.86
C ASP A 64 2.63 -18.78 -7.13
N LEU A 65 3.10 -17.71 -6.49
CA LEU A 65 2.65 -16.36 -6.80
C LEU A 65 2.91 -16.04 -8.27
N TRP A 66 1.87 -15.55 -8.95
CA TRP A 66 1.81 -15.44 -10.41
C TRP A 66 3.03 -14.78 -11.06
N PHE A 67 3.57 -13.75 -10.39
CA PHE A 67 4.66 -12.95 -10.95
C PHE A 67 5.99 -13.71 -11.02
N PHE A 68 6.22 -14.72 -10.17
CA PHE A 68 7.45 -15.51 -10.22
C PHE A 68 7.54 -16.36 -11.48
N GLY A 69 6.39 -16.82 -12.01
CA GLY A 69 6.35 -17.61 -13.24
C GLY A 69 6.72 -16.84 -14.50
N CYS A 70 6.61 -15.51 -14.48
CA CYS A 70 6.88 -14.67 -15.65
C CYS A 70 8.02 -13.66 -15.47
N HIS A 71 8.50 -13.43 -14.24
CA HIS A 71 9.49 -12.40 -13.93
C HIS A 71 10.62 -12.97 -13.08
N PHE A 72 11.65 -13.57 -13.69
CA PHE A 72 11.79 -13.94 -15.10
C PHE A 72 11.74 -15.46 -15.24
N ILE A 73 11.54 -15.95 -16.47
CA ILE A 73 11.65 -17.38 -16.77
C ILE A 73 13.09 -17.83 -16.47
N GLY A 74 13.27 -18.69 -15.46
CA GLY A 74 14.56 -19.20 -15.02
C GLY A 74 15.31 -18.33 -14.01
N ASP A 75 14.80 -17.15 -13.67
CA ASP A 75 15.35 -16.23 -12.65
C ASP A 75 14.21 -15.53 -11.89
N PRO A 76 13.46 -16.27 -11.05
CA PRO A 76 12.24 -15.77 -10.43
C PRO A 76 12.53 -14.75 -9.34
N VAL A 77 11.98 -13.55 -9.49
CA VAL A 77 12.09 -12.43 -8.56
C VAL A 77 10.83 -11.57 -8.58
N MET A 78 10.31 -11.20 -7.41
CA MET A 78 9.16 -10.30 -7.34
C MET A 78 9.48 -8.98 -8.06
N PRO A 79 8.62 -8.51 -8.98
CA PRO A 79 8.81 -7.21 -9.60
C PRO A 79 8.86 -6.10 -8.53
N GLY A 80 9.98 -5.34 -8.48
CA GLY A 80 10.13 -4.26 -7.52
C GLY A 80 9.04 -3.18 -7.64
N CYS A 81 8.47 -3.01 -8.83
CA CYS A 81 7.33 -2.11 -9.05
C CYS A 81 6.06 -2.53 -8.30
N LEU A 82 5.83 -3.83 -8.07
CA LEU A 82 4.68 -4.31 -7.29
C LEU A 82 4.88 -4.03 -5.79
N GLY A 83 6.12 -4.12 -5.29
CA GLY A 83 6.46 -3.68 -3.94
C GLY A 83 6.29 -2.17 -3.75
N LEU A 84 6.59 -1.37 -4.78
CA LEU A 84 6.32 0.06 -4.80
C LEU A 84 4.81 0.37 -4.84
N ASP A 85 4.05 -0.36 -5.65
CA ASP A 85 2.60 -0.19 -5.76
C ASP A 85 1.88 -0.51 -4.45
N ALA A 86 2.32 -1.56 -3.73
CA ALA A 86 1.84 -1.86 -2.38
C ALA A 86 1.92 -0.64 -1.43
N MET A 87 2.99 0.15 -1.52
CA MET A 87 3.13 1.34 -0.69
C MET A 87 2.15 2.44 -1.09
N TRP A 88 1.90 2.68 -2.39
CA TRP A 88 0.85 3.60 -2.82
C TRP A 88 -0.55 3.11 -2.44
N GLN A 89 -0.82 1.80 -2.57
CA GLN A 89 -2.06 1.18 -2.12
C GLN A 89 -2.33 1.49 -0.64
N LEU A 90 -1.32 1.33 0.23
CA LEU A 90 -1.44 1.63 1.66
C LEU A 90 -1.64 3.12 1.96
N VAL A 91 -0.96 4.02 1.24
CA VAL A 91 -1.19 5.47 1.40
C VAL A 91 -2.64 5.82 1.01
N GLY A 92 -3.15 5.28 -0.10
CA GLY A 92 -4.54 5.49 -0.52
C GLY A 92 -5.56 4.88 0.44
N PHE A 93 -5.29 3.67 0.92
CA PHE A 93 -6.12 2.97 1.91
C PHE A 93 -6.22 3.78 3.21
N TYR A 94 -5.11 4.31 3.71
CA TYR A 94 -5.07 5.14 4.90
C TYR A 94 -5.90 6.42 4.75
N LEU A 95 -5.88 7.07 3.57
CA LEU A 95 -6.74 8.24 3.32
C LEU A 95 -8.23 7.89 3.40
N GLY A 96 -8.63 6.71 2.87
CA GLY A 96 -9.98 6.19 3.02
C GLY A 96 -10.33 5.86 4.48
N TRP A 97 -9.39 5.26 5.20
CA TRP A 97 -9.54 4.94 6.62
C TRP A 97 -9.75 6.19 7.49
N LEU A 98 -9.11 7.31 7.15
CA LEU A 98 -9.36 8.61 7.79
C LEU A 98 -10.74 9.21 7.45
N GLY A 99 -11.51 8.58 6.57
CA GLY A 99 -12.82 9.05 6.09
C GLY A 99 -12.76 9.89 4.82
N GLY A 100 -11.64 9.87 4.09
CA GLY A 100 -11.52 10.53 2.80
C GLY A 100 -12.40 9.87 1.74
N GLU A 101 -13.10 10.70 0.96
CA GLU A 101 -13.93 10.24 -0.16
C GLU A 101 -13.24 10.49 -1.51
N GLY A 102 -13.48 9.60 -2.48
CA GLY A 102 -12.98 9.68 -3.84
C GLY A 102 -12.14 8.46 -4.26
N LYS A 103 -11.85 8.39 -5.55
CA LYS A 103 -11.05 7.32 -6.15
C LYS A 103 -9.56 7.61 -5.98
N GLY A 104 -8.81 6.63 -5.51
CA GLY A 104 -7.36 6.74 -5.30
C GLY A 104 -6.59 6.83 -6.62
N ARG A 105 -5.61 7.75 -6.69
CA ARG A 105 -4.61 7.83 -7.77
C ARG A 105 -3.24 8.07 -7.17
N ALA A 106 -2.27 7.24 -7.54
CA ALA A 106 -0.86 7.52 -7.28
C ALA A 106 -0.45 8.75 -8.09
N LEU A 107 0.22 9.70 -7.44
CA LEU A 107 0.69 10.95 -8.04
C LEU A 107 2.21 10.94 -8.23
N GLY A 108 2.86 9.83 -7.88
CA GLY A 108 4.29 9.62 -8.02
C GLY A 108 5.00 9.43 -6.68
N VAL A 109 6.32 9.48 -6.76
CA VAL A 109 7.28 9.27 -5.67
C VAL A 109 8.49 10.14 -5.94
N GLY A 110 9.19 10.58 -4.89
CA GLY A 110 10.40 11.38 -5.03
C GLY A 110 11.61 10.52 -5.39
N GLU A 111 12.06 9.69 -4.45
CA GLU A 111 13.19 8.78 -4.64
C GLU A 111 12.76 7.35 -4.33
N VAL A 112 13.22 6.39 -5.13
CA VAL A 112 13.07 4.96 -4.86
C VAL A 112 14.43 4.29 -4.95
N LYS A 113 14.77 3.45 -3.98
CA LYS A 113 15.99 2.64 -3.98
C LYS A 113 15.63 1.17 -3.81
N PHE A 114 16.22 0.33 -4.64
CA PHE A 114 16.15 -1.12 -4.56
C PHE A 114 17.55 -1.66 -4.24
N THR A 115 17.76 -2.18 -3.03
CA THR A 115 19.06 -2.69 -2.56
C THR A 115 19.03 -4.18 -2.23
N GLY A 116 17.90 -4.84 -2.50
CA GLY A 116 17.72 -6.28 -2.37
C GLY A 116 16.57 -6.76 -3.25
N GLN A 117 16.11 -7.99 -3.01
CA GLN A 117 15.11 -8.65 -3.84
C GLN A 117 14.27 -9.63 -3.03
N VAL A 118 13.10 -9.98 -3.54
CA VAL A 118 12.24 -11.02 -2.97
C VAL A 118 12.28 -12.23 -3.91
N LEU A 119 12.77 -13.35 -3.39
CA LEU A 119 12.86 -14.63 -4.08
C LEU A 119 11.67 -15.52 -3.71
N PRO A 120 11.33 -16.55 -4.52
CA PRO A 120 10.26 -17.50 -4.19
C PRO A 120 10.51 -18.31 -2.92
N THR A 121 11.75 -18.31 -2.40
CA THR A 121 12.13 -18.95 -1.14
C THR A 121 11.88 -18.09 0.09
N ALA A 122 11.54 -16.81 -0.08
CA ALA A 122 11.17 -15.93 1.03
C ALA A 122 9.85 -16.36 1.64
N ARG A 123 9.58 -15.94 2.88
CA ARG A 123 8.32 -16.26 3.57
C ARG A 123 7.38 -15.08 3.62
N LYS A 124 7.90 -13.89 3.87
CA LYS A 124 7.06 -12.72 4.13
C LYS A 124 7.72 -11.43 3.66
N VAL A 125 6.92 -10.60 3.01
CA VAL A 125 7.21 -9.19 2.78
C VAL A 125 6.45 -8.35 3.81
N THR A 126 7.12 -7.38 4.41
CA THR A 126 6.52 -6.39 5.32
C THR A 126 6.67 -5.00 4.71
N TYR A 127 5.57 -4.25 4.67
CA TYR A 127 5.51 -2.87 4.25
C TYR A 127 5.35 -1.97 5.47
N ARG A 128 6.13 -0.91 5.58
CA ARG A 128 5.99 0.12 6.64
C ARG A 128 5.85 1.48 6.00
N ILE A 129 4.78 2.19 6.35
CA ILE A 129 4.49 3.51 5.81
C ILE A 129 4.51 4.53 6.95
N HIS A 130 5.25 5.61 6.75
CA HIS A 130 5.41 6.71 7.70
C HIS A 130 4.89 7.99 7.08
N PHE A 131 3.75 8.50 7.57
CA PHE A 131 3.10 9.67 6.98
C PHE A 131 3.86 10.95 7.34
N LYS A 132 4.21 11.76 6.34
CA LYS A 132 4.84 13.08 6.50
C LYS A 132 3.82 14.20 6.58
N ARG A 133 2.76 14.09 5.75
CA ARG A 133 1.71 15.10 5.63
C ARG A 133 0.43 14.48 5.11
N ILE A 134 -0.69 14.89 5.69
CA ILE A 134 -2.04 14.59 5.20
C ILE A 134 -2.72 15.92 4.91
N VAL A 135 -3.28 16.07 3.71
CA VAL A 135 -4.08 17.22 3.31
C VAL A 135 -5.52 16.73 3.18
N ASN A 136 -6.43 17.30 3.98
CA ASN A 136 -7.86 16.96 3.95
C ASN A 136 -8.69 18.24 3.75
N ARG A 137 -8.64 18.80 2.53
CA ARG A 137 -9.38 20.00 2.12
C ARG A 137 -10.07 19.73 0.78
N ARG A 138 -10.08 20.68 -0.16
CA ARG A 138 -10.60 20.49 -1.53
C ARG A 138 -9.91 19.35 -2.28
N LEU A 139 -8.62 19.14 -2.03
CA LEU A 139 -7.86 17.98 -2.48
C LEU A 139 -7.51 17.15 -1.24
N ILE A 140 -7.82 15.86 -1.30
CA ILE A 140 -7.42 14.88 -0.29
C ILE A 140 -6.13 14.23 -0.78
N MET A 141 -5.04 14.33 -0.01
CA MET A 141 -3.72 13.82 -0.42
C MET A 141 -2.90 13.36 0.79
N GLY A 142 -2.24 12.22 0.64
CA GLY A 142 -1.22 11.71 1.55
C GLY A 142 0.18 11.86 0.94
N LEU A 143 1.13 12.27 1.79
CA LEU A 143 2.57 12.24 1.52
C LEU A 143 3.23 11.37 2.60
N ALA A 144 3.96 10.34 2.19
CA ALA A 144 4.58 9.40 3.10
C ALA A 144 5.95 8.92 2.61
N ASP A 145 6.74 8.40 3.54
CA ASP A 145 7.88 7.54 3.24
C ASP A 145 7.50 6.08 3.48
N GLY A 146 8.12 5.17 2.74
CA GLY A 146 7.83 3.76 2.78
C GLY A 146 9.08 2.90 2.79
N GLU A 147 9.00 1.79 3.51
CA GLU A 147 10.02 0.75 3.58
C GLU A 147 9.40 -0.59 3.19
N VAL A 148 10.18 -1.39 2.46
CA VAL A 148 9.83 -2.80 2.19
C VAL A 148 10.92 -3.69 2.74
N LEU A 149 10.51 -4.64 3.57
CA LEU A 149 11.37 -5.64 4.17
C LEU A 149 10.98 -7.02 3.65
N VAL A 150 11.96 -7.90 3.45
CA VAL A 150 11.73 -9.33 3.20
C VAL A 150 12.36 -10.13 4.32
N ASP A 151 11.57 -10.96 4.99
CA ASP A 151 12.00 -11.77 6.13
C ASP A 151 12.80 -10.97 7.19
N GLY A 152 12.38 -9.71 7.44
CA GLY A 152 13.00 -8.79 8.40
C GLY A 152 14.17 -7.96 7.86
N ARG A 153 14.64 -8.19 6.63
CA ARG A 153 15.71 -7.40 6.00
C ARG A 153 15.13 -6.28 5.15
N LEU A 154 15.52 -5.03 5.41
CA LEU A 154 15.19 -3.88 4.57
C LEU A 154 15.79 -4.04 3.17
N ILE A 155 14.96 -3.93 2.13
CA ILE A 155 15.37 -4.08 0.73
C ILE A 155 14.97 -2.88 -0.12
N TYR A 156 13.83 -2.22 0.15
CA TYR A 156 13.39 -1.04 -0.60
C TYR A 156 13.13 0.14 0.33
N THR A 157 13.44 1.33 -0.14
CA THR A 157 13.03 2.60 0.48
C THR A 157 12.40 3.50 -0.58
N ALA A 158 11.29 4.14 -0.24
CA ALA A 158 10.64 5.13 -1.08
C ALA A 158 10.42 6.41 -0.28
N HIS A 159 10.90 7.53 -0.81
CA HIS A 159 10.69 8.85 -0.21
C HIS A 159 9.65 9.64 -1.00
N ASP A 160 8.79 10.35 -0.28
CA ASP A 160 7.77 11.25 -0.83
C ASP A 160 6.77 10.55 -1.77
N LEU A 161 6.30 9.36 -1.39
CA LEU A 161 5.13 8.71 -1.99
C LEU A 161 3.93 9.66 -1.90
N LYS A 162 3.27 9.92 -3.03
CA LYS A 162 2.09 10.78 -3.10
C LYS A 162 0.89 10.02 -3.65
N VAL A 163 -0.22 10.10 -2.94
CA VAL A 163 -1.52 9.57 -3.39
C VAL A 163 -2.59 10.61 -3.12
N GLY A 164 -3.50 10.80 -4.06
CA GLY A 164 -4.68 11.64 -3.88
C GLY A 164 -5.99 10.87 -4.04
N LEU A 165 -7.06 11.37 -3.42
CA LEU A 165 -8.42 10.92 -3.67
C LEU A 165 -9.17 11.96 -4.50
N PHE A 166 -9.88 11.49 -5.53
CA PHE A 166 -10.53 12.34 -6.52
C PHE A 166 -11.99 11.94 -6.71
N GLN A 167 -12.89 12.92 -6.64
CA GLN A 167 -14.32 12.72 -6.88
C GLN A 167 -14.59 12.44 -8.37
N ASP A 168 -13.92 13.21 -9.23
CA ASP A 168 -13.93 13.03 -10.68
C ASP A 168 -12.52 12.69 -11.17
N THR A 169 -12.43 11.66 -12.02
CA THR A 169 -11.19 11.16 -12.59
C THR A 169 -11.13 11.31 -14.11
N SER A 170 -12.10 11.97 -14.76
CA SER A 170 -12.06 12.15 -16.22
C SER A 170 -11.07 13.22 -16.69
N ALA A 171 -10.49 14.00 -15.78
CA ALA A 171 -9.55 15.08 -16.09
C ALA A 171 -8.06 14.66 -16.02
N PHE A 172 -7.78 13.38 -15.79
CA PHE A 172 -6.43 12.81 -15.81
C PHE A 172 -5.99 12.45 -17.22
#